data_AF-A0A920D799-F1
#
_entry.id   AF-A0A920D799-F1
#
_cell.length_a   1.000
_cell.length_b   1.000
_cell.length_c   1.000
_cell.angle_alpha   90.00
_cell.angle_beta   90.00
_cell.angle_gamma   90.00
#
_symmetry.space_group_name_H-M   'P 1'
#
loop_
_entity.id
_entity.type
_entity.pdbx_description
1 polymer ?
#
loop_
_entity_poly.entity_id
_entity_poly.type
_entity_poly.pdbx_seq_one_letter_code
_entity_poly.pdbx_strand_id
1 'polypeptide(L)'
;MNHYYVCGNYSNKGLTACKANAIPASPVENETISRFQHMLTNKRLLNEIVSRINRRSRIAEAPLREQLAQNIVKLKQLEKQLRRCYELFEEEHIELTELVEKLESLKQATAVLNENKHQLESKLSKLEGNTVSLTEVRRAVKSLFKSFHAIEAGKRNALLRGYIQSIHIPPDRDVTGIQIQGAAAIKQLTI
;
A
#
# COMPACT_ATOMS: atom_id res chain seq x y z
N MET A 1 -25.53 14.10 28.27
CA MET A 1 -25.68 12.72 28.76
C MET A 1 -24.33 12.22 29.20
N ASN A 2 -24.20 11.78 30.47
CA ASN A 2 -22.95 11.25 31.00
C ASN A 2 -22.96 9.73 30.84
N HIS A 3 -22.08 9.20 29.99
CA HIS A 3 -21.91 7.76 29.80
C HIS A 3 -20.77 7.25 30.68
N TYR A 4 -20.89 6.02 31.17
CA TYR A 4 -19.89 5.36 32.00
C TYR A 4 -19.62 3.97 31.46
N TYR A 5 -18.35 3.57 31.49
CA TYR A 5 -17.97 2.16 31.33
C TYR A 5 -18.03 1.48 32.69
N VAL A 6 -18.58 0.27 32.72
CA VAL A 6 -18.70 -0.57 33.93
C VAL A 6 -18.19 -1.97 33.64
N CYS A 7 -17.76 -2.68 34.68
CA CYS A 7 -17.33 -4.06 34.52
C CYS A 7 -18.50 -4.96 34.06
N GLY A 8 -18.34 -5.67 32.95
CA GLY A 8 -19.36 -6.59 32.44
C GLY A 8 -19.71 -7.72 33.43
N ASN A 9 -18.73 -8.20 34.20
CA ASN A 9 -18.98 -9.20 35.26
C ASN A 9 -19.85 -8.63 36.39
N TYR A 10 -19.66 -7.37 36.78
CA TYR A 10 -20.53 -6.71 37.73
C TYR A 10 -21.95 -6.54 37.16
N SER A 11 -22.05 -6.09 35.91
CA SER A 11 -23.35 -5.88 35.25
C SER A 11 -24.15 -7.18 35.10
N ASN A 12 -23.48 -8.32 34.92
CA ASN A 12 -24.14 -9.60 34.64
C ASN A 12 -24.29 -10.51 35.87
N LYS A 13 -23.37 -10.43 36.85
CA LYS A 13 -23.28 -11.36 37.99
C LYS A 13 -23.29 -10.66 39.35
N GLY A 14 -23.34 -9.33 39.37
CA GLY A 14 -23.42 -8.53 40.59
C GLY A 14 -22.10 -8.38 41.35
N LEU A 15 -22.21 -7.78 42.55
CA LEU A 15 -21.08 -7.37 43.39
C LEU A 15 -20.21 -8.53 43.88
N THR A 16 -20.79 -9.72 44.02
CA THR A 16 -20.08 -10.94 44.46
C THR A 16 -19.04 -11.41 43.44
N ALA A 17 -19.21 -11.09 42.15
CA ALA A 17 -18.30 -11.47 41.08
C ALA A 17 -17.25 -10.39 40.77
N CYS A 18 -17.61 -9.11 40.85
CA CYS A 18 -16.69 -7.98 40.63
C CYS A 18 -17.27 -6.68 41.21
N LYS A 19 -16.42 -5.68 41.46
CA LYS A 19 -16.85 -4.30 41.74
C LYS A 19 -17.35 -3.62 40.45
N ALA A 20 -18.24 -2.62 40.60
CA ALA A 20 -18.77 -1.87 39.46
C ALA A 20 -17.69 -1.23 38.59
N ASN A 21 -16.61 -0.73 39.23
CA ASN A 21 -15.47 -0.09 38.59
C ASN A 21 -15.91 0.97 37.56
N ALA A 22 -16.97 1.72 37.89
CA ALA A 22 -17.53 2.73 37.00
C ALA A 22 -16.48 3.82 36.71
N ILE A 23 -16.28 4.11 35.43
CA ILE A 23 -15.37 5.13 34.95
C ILE A 23 -16.08 5.99 33.89
N PRO A 24 -15.97 7.33 33.94
CA PRO A 24 -16.59 8.19 32.94
C PRO A 24 -16.08 7.85 31.53
N ALA A 25 -17.00 7.75 30.57
CA ALA A 25 -16.66 7.33 29.20
C ALA A 25 -15.82 8.37 28.47
N SER A 26 -16.17 9.66 28.56
CA SER A 26 -15.52 10.71 27.76
C SER A 26 -14.00 10.82 28.02
N PRO A 27 -13.50 10.84 29.28
CA PRO A 27 -12.06 10.82 29.55
C PRO A 27 -11.36 9.58 28.99
N VAL A 28 -11.95 8.39 29.14
CA VAL A 28 -11.39 7.12 28.63
C VAL A 28 -11.31 7.13 27.12
N GLU A 29 -12.37 7.58 26.44
CA GLU A 29 -12.43 7.67 24.99
C GLU A 29 -11.41 8.67 24.45
N ASN A 30 -11.33 9.87 25.04
CA ASN A 30 -10.39 10.90 24.62
C ASN A 30 -8.93 10.42 24.77
N GLU A 31 -8.60 9.80 25.90
CA GLU A 31 -7.25 9.28 26.13
C GLU A 31 -6.92 8.12 25.19
N THR A 32 -7.89 7.23 24.95
CA THR A 32 -7.73 6.13 23.99
C THR A 32 -7.44 6.67 22.58
N ILE A 33 -8.20 7.67 22.13
CA ILE A 33 -8.01 8.31 20.82
C ILE A 33 -6.66 9.01 20.75
N SER A 34 -6.26 9.72 21.81
CA SER A 34 -4.96 10.41 21.90
C SER A 34 -3.78 9.44 21.78
N ARG A 35 -3.79 8.35 22.56
CA ARG A 35 -2.76 7.29 22.50
C ARG A 35 -2.75 6.61 21.14
N PHE A 36 -3.92 6.33 20.59
CA PHE A 36 -4.04 5.73 19.27
C PHE A 36 -3.45 6.65 18.17
N GLN A 37 -3.70 7.95 18.24
CA GLN A 37 -3.09 8.94 17.36
C GLN A 37 -1.57 8.99 17.50
N HIS A 38 -1.04 8.95 18.72
CA HIS A 38 0.41 8.90 18.96
C HIS A 38 1.05 7.64 18.37
N MET A 39 0.40 6.47 18.55
CA MET A 39 0.86 5.23 17.95
C MET A 39 0.90 5.32 16.42
N LEU A 40 -0.17 5.80 15.79
CA LEU A 40 -0.26 5.93 14.32
C LEU A 40 0.65 7.01 13.72
N THR A 41 1.08 7.99 14.52
CA THR A 41 2.01 9.04 14.07
C THR A 41 3.48 8.74 14.39
N ASN A 42 3.76 7.55 14.95
CA ASN A 42 5.12 7.08 15.20
C ASN A 42 5.93 7.00 13.89
N LYS A 43 7.13 7.59 13.88
CA LYS A 43 7.99 7.65 12.69
C LYS A 43 8.35 6.26 12.15
N ARG A 44 8.62 5.28 13.02
CA ARG A 44 8.96 3.91 12.61
C ARG A 44 7.79 3.26 11.88
N LEU A 45 6.60 3.33 12.48
CA LEU A 45 5.38 2.80 11.89
C LEU A 45 5.06 3.43 10.54
N LEU A 46 5.12 4.76 10.44
CA LEU A 46 4.88 5.48 9.19
C LEU A 46 5.91 5.10 8.11
N ASN A 47 7.18 4.96 8.46
CA ASN A 47 8.21 4.50 7.53
C ASN A 47 7.93 3.09 7.03
N GLU A 48 7.47 2.20 7.90
CA GLU A 48 7.15 0.84 7.49
C GLU A 48 5.91 0.78 6.58
N ILE A 49 4.89 1.58 6.86
CA ILE A 49 3.71 1.71 5.98
C ILE A 49 4.15 2.17 4.59
N VAL A 50 4.95 3.24 4.51
CA VAL A 50 5.50 3.75 3.25
C VAL A 50 6.31 2.67 2.53
N SER A 51 7.17 1.97 3.25
CA SER A 51 8.00 0.90 2.69
C SER A 51 7.14 -0.24 2.14
N ARG A 52 6.09 -0.69 2.87
CA ARG A 52 5.18 -1.74 2.42
C ARG A 52 4.38 -1.34 1.19
N ILE A 53 3.87 -0.10 1.14
CA ILE A 53 3.15 0.44 -0.02
C ILE A 53 4.09 0.45 -1.24
N ASN A 54 5.26 1.08 -1.11
CA ASN A 54 6.19 1.23 -2.21
C ASN A 54 6.82 -0.11 -2.64
N ARG A 55 7.00 -1.06 -1.71
CA ARG A 55 7.48 -2.41 -2.03
C ARG A 55 6.48 -3.17 -2.89
N ARG A 56 5.17 -3.05 -2.64
CA ARG A 56 4.14 -3.66 -3.49
C ARG A 56 4.22 -3.10 -4.92
N SER A 57 4.37 -1.79 -5.07
CA SER A 57 4.56 -1.15 -6.38
C SER A 57 5.81 -1.68 -7.08
N ARG A 58 6.96 -1.74 -6.38
CA ARG A 58 8.21 -2.27 -6.93
C ARG A 58 8.12 -3.74 -7.37
N ILE A 59 7.45 -4.59 -6.59
CA ILE A 59 7.25 -6.01 -6.95
C ILE A 59 6.41 -6.12 -8.23
N ALA A 60 5.40 -5.27 -8.40
CA ALA A 60 4.58 -5.24 -9.60
C ALA A 60 5.32 -4.66 -10.81
N GLU A 61 6.21 -3.69 -10.61
CA GLU A 61 7.03 -3.06 -11.66
C GLU A 61 8.11 -3.99 -12.22
N ALA A 62 8.73 -4.81 -11.36
CA ALA A 62 9.87 -5.66 -11.73
C ALA A 62 9.64 -6.53 -12.98
N PRO A 63 8.57 -7.36 -13.07
CA PRO A 63 8.34 -8.19 -14.25
C PRO A 63 8.03 -7.36 -15.51
N LEU A 64 7.40 -6.19 -15.37
CA LEU A 64 7.11 -5.31 -16.51
C LEU A 64 8.39 -4.67 -17.07
N ARG A 65 9.32 -4.26 -16.19
CA ARG A 65 10.64 -3.75 -16.60
C ARG A 65 11.47 -4.83 -17.28
N GLU A 66 11.41 -6.06 -16.80
CA GLU A 66 12.08 -7.19 -17.43
C GLU A 66 11.52 -7.47 -18.84
N GLN A 67 10.20 -7.51 -18.98
CA GLN A 67 9.55 -7.67 -20.29
C GLN A 67 9.91 -6.53 -21.25
N LEU A 68 9.94 -5.28 -20.76
CA LEU A 68 10.34 -4.13 -21.56
C LEU A 68 11.80 -4.25 -22.04
N ALA A 69 12.72 -4.67 -21.15
CA ALA A 69 14.12 -4.89 -21.49
C ALA A 69 14.27 -5.98 -22.57
N GLN A 70 13.55 -7.10 -22.43
CA GLN A 70 13.53 -8.15 -23.45
C GLN A 70 12.98 -7.65 -24.80
N ASN A 71 11.95 -6.81 -24.77
CA ASN A 71 11.37 -6.21 -25.98
C ASN A 71 12.38 -5.30 -26.71
N ILE A 72 13.10 -4.46 -25.95
CA ILE A 72 14.17 -3.61 -26.47
C ILE A 72 15.29 -4.44 -27.11
N VAL A 73 15.66 -5.57 -26.51
CA VAL A 73 16.66 -6.49 -27.09
C VAL A 73 16.16 -7.08 -28.42
N LYS A 74 14.90 -7.51 -28.49
CA LYS A 74 14.29 -8.05 -29.72
C LYS A 74 14.23 -6.99 -30.82
N LEU A 75 13.85 -5.75 -30.51
CA LEU A 75 13.86 -4.64 -31.46
C LEU A 75 15.27 -4.40 -32.04
N LYS A 76 16.30 -4.39 -31.18
CA LYS A 76 17.70 -4.28 -31.64
C LYS A 76 18.13 -5.45 -32.52
N GLN A 77 17.59 -6.65 -32.29
CA GLN A 77 17.86 -7.81 -33.15
C GLN A 77 17.20 -7.65 -34.52
N LEU A 78 15.94 -7.19 -34.58
CA LEU A 78 15.27 -6.90 -35.85
C LEU A 78 15.99 -5.80 -36.63
N GLU A 79 16.50 -4.76 -35.97
CA GLU A 79 17.32 -3.72 -36.62
C GLU A 79 18.62 -4.30 -37.21
N LYS A 80 19.25 -5.27 -36.53
CA LYS A 80 20.43 -5.97 -37.07
C LYS A 80 20.06 -6.84 -38.28
N GLN A 81 18.95 -7.56 -38.20
CA GLN A 81 18.46 -8.37 -39.32
C GLN A 81 18.11 -7.51 -40.53
N LEU A 82 17.51 -6.34 -40.30
CA LEU A 82 17.21 -5.37 -41.33
C LEU A 82 18.49 -4.92 -42.06
N ARG A 83 19.52 -4.51 -41.32
CA ARG A 83 20.82 -4.16 -41.90
C ARG A 83 21.43 -5.32 -42.69
N ARG A 84 21.37 -6.53 -42.15
CA ARG A 84 21.89 -7.73 -42.83
C ARG A 84 21.16 -8.03 -44.13
N CYS A 85 19.85 -7.77 -44.21
CA CYS A 85 19.10 -7.95 -45.45
C CYS A 85 19.57 -6.97 -46.54
N TYR A 86 19.87 -5.73 -46.18
CA TYR A 86 20.45 -4.76 -47.12
C TYR A 86 21.84 -5.17 -47.59
N GLU A 87 22.72 -5.57 -46.67
CA GLU A 87 24.06 -6.08 -47.02
C GLU A 87 23.99 -7.26 -48.01
N LEU A 88 23.13 -8.25 -47.74
CA LEU A 88 22.96 -9.41 -48.62
C LEU A 88 22.42 -9.05 -50.01
N PHE A 89 21.60 -8.01 -50.10
CA PHE A 89 21.10 -7.51 -51.39
C PHE A 89 22.21 -6.78 -52.16
N GLU A 90 23.00 -5.95 -51.48
CA GLU A 90 24.16 -5.27 -52.07
C GLU A 90 25.26 -6.25 -52.53
N GLU A 91 25.43 -7.36 -51.81
CA GLU A 91 26.33 -8.47 -52.16
C GLU A 91 25.77 -9.40 -53.27
N GLU A 92 24.61 -9.05 -53.86
CA GLU A 92 23.92 -9.84 -54.89
C GLU A 92 23.57 -11.28 -54.45
N HIS A 93 23.49 -11.52 -53.14
CA HIS A 93 23.14 -12.83 -52.58
C HIS A 93 21.62 -13.09 -52.54
N ILE A 94 20.80 -12.05 -52.62
CA ILE A 94 19.33 -12.13 -52.66
C ILE A 94 18.77 -11.18 -53.71
N GLU A 95 17.64 -11.55 -54.29
CA GLU A 95 16.93 -10.74 -55.29
C GLU A 95 16.02 -9.68 -54.66
N LEU A 96 15.64 -8.68 -55.44
CA LEU A 96 14.78 -7.58 -54.97
C LEU A 96 13.45 -8.08 -54.40
N THR A 97 12.85 -9.11 -54.99
CA THR A 97 11.60 -9.72 -54.54
C THR A 97 11.74 -10.33 -53.14
N GLU A 98 12.81 -11.09 -52.91
CA GLU A 98 13.11 -11.70 -51.61
C GLU A 98 13.43 -10.64 -50.54
N LEU A 99 14.12 -9.56 -50.92
CA LEU A 99 14.35 -8.42 -50.03
C LEU A 99 13.03 -7.78 -49.59
N VAL A 100 12.12 -7.51 -50.52
CA VAL A 100 10.82 -6.89 -50.21
C VAL A 100 10.02 -7.74 -49.23
N GLU A 101 9.94 -9.06 -49.45
CA GLU A 101 9.24 -9.99 -48.55
C GLU A 101 9.85 -9.99 -47.13
N LYS A 102 11.18 -10.06 -47.02
CA LYS A 102 11.87 -9.99 -45.73
C LYS A 102 11.65 -8.65 -45.03
N LEU A 103 11.68 -7.54 -45.76
CA LEU A 103 11.44 -6.21 -45.22
C LEU A 103 10.01 -6.05 -44.69
N GLU A 104 9.01 -6.58 -45.39
CA GLU A 104 7.62 -6.56 -44.92
C GLU A 104 7.46 -7.36 -43.62
N SER A 105 8.02 -8.57 -43.57
CA SER A 105 8.01 -9.40 -42.35
C SER A 105 8.67 -8.68 -41.17
N LEU A 106 9.86 -8.10 -41.38
CA LEU A 106 10.58 -7.34 -40.35
C LEU A 106 9.81 -6.10 -39.89
N LYS A 107 9.16 -5.39 -40.81
CA LYS A 107 8.30 -4.23 -40.48
C LYS A 107 7.11 -4.64 -39.61
N GLN A 108 6.43 -5.72 -39.95
CA GLN A 108 5.31 -6.24 -39.16
C GLN A 108 5.76 -6.64 -37.75
N ALA A 109 6.85 -7.40 -37.63
CA ALA A 109 7.42 -7.80 -36.34
C ALA A 109 7.83 -6.58 -35.49
N THR A 110 8.43 -5.58 -36.12
CA THR A 110 8.84 -4.32 -35.46
C THR A 110 7.62 -3.54 -34.95
N ALA A 111 6.55 -3.46 -35.75
CA ALA A 111 5.32 -2.79 -35.36
C ALA A 111 4.68 -3.46 -34.12
N VAL A 112 4.59 -4.79 -34.10
CA VAL A 112 4.07 -5.55 -32.96
C VAL A 112 4.90 -5.32 -31.69
N LEU A 113 6.22 -5.33 -31.80
CA LEU A 113 7.10 -5.09 -30.65
C LEU A 113 7.02 -3.64 -30.15
N ASN A 114 6.93 -2.65 -31.05
CA ASN A 114 6.74 -1.24 -30.66
C ASN A 114 5.40 -0.99 -29.96
N GLU A 115 4.31 -1.58 -30.45
CA GLU A 115 3.01 -1.50 -29.79
C GLU A 115 3.08 -2.11 -28.37
N ASN A 116 3.67 -3.31 -28.25
CA ASN A 116 3.87 -3.95 -26.94
C ASN A 116 4.74 -3.10 -26.00
N LYS A 117 5.81 -2.47 -26.53
CA LYS A 117 6.66 -1.54 -25.78
C LYS A 117 5.84 -0.36 -25.24
N HIS A 118 5.04 0.28 -26.09
CA HIS A 118 4.19 1.41 -25.67
C HIS A 118 3.18 1.00 -24.58
N GLN A 119 2.58 -0.19 -24.69
CA GLN A 119 1.68 -0.71 -23.67
C GLN A 119 2.39 -0.96 -22.33
N LEU A 120 3.62 -1.50 -22.35
CA LEU A 120 4.42 -1.73 -21.14
C LEU A 120 4.84 -0.40 -20.49
N GLU A 121 5.27 0.58 -21.28
CA GLU A 121 5.62 1.93 -20.80
C GLU A 121 4.41 2.62 -20.16
N SER A 122 3.22 2.53 -20.77
CA SER A 122 1.97 3.05 -20.20
C SER A 122 1.62 2.39 -18.86
N LYS A 123 1.78 1.06 -18.76
CA LYS A 123 1.56 0.32 -17.49
C LYS A 123 2.55 0.74 -16.41
N LEU A 124 3.83 0.89 -16.74
CA LEU A 124 4.86 1.34 -15.80
C LEU A 124 4.62 2.76 -15.31
N SER A 125 4.27 3.69 -16.21
CA SER A 125 3.94 5.07 -15.85
C SER A 125 2.79 5.15 -14.82
N LYS A 126 1.76 4.30 -14.99
CA LYS A 126 0.65 4.21 -14.01
C LYS A 126 1.09 3.67 -12.66
N LEU A 127 2.11 2.80 -12.61
CA LEU A 127 2.62 2.23 -11.35
C LEU A 127 3.54 3.20 -10.61
N GLU A 128 4.37 3.96 -11.32
CA GLU A 128 5.26 4.96 -10.72
C GLU A 128 4.48 6.06 -9.98
N GLY A 129 3.30 6.43 -10.51
CA GLY A 129 2.35 7.33 -9.86
C GLY A 129 1.72 6.79 -8.55
N ASN A 130 1.89 5.50 -8.25
CA ASN A 130 1.39 4.88 -7.01
C ASN A 130 2.44 4.85 -5.88
N THR A 131 3.62 5.45 -6.09
CA THR A 131 4.59 5.62 -5.01
C THR A 131 4.14 6.75 -4.08
N VAL A 132 4.28 6.52 -2.77
CA VAL A 132 3.82 7.49 -1.76
C VAL A 132 5.00 7.92 -0.90
N SER A 133 5.08 9.22 -0.62
CA SER A 133 6.07 9.78 0.29
C SER A 133 5.63 9.71 1.75
N LEU A 134 6.60 9.71 2.66
CA LEU A 134 6.35 9.79 4.10
C LEU A 134 5.53 11.04 4.48
N THR A 135 5.78 12.15 3.80
CA THR A 135 5.07 13.41 4.05
C THR A 135 3.59 13.30 3.71
N GLU A 136 3.25 12.64 2.61
CA GLU A 136 1.86 12.40 2.19
C GLU A 136 1.14 11.47 3.15
N VAL A 137 1.74 10.34 3.51
CA VAL A 137 1.14 9.40 4.49
C VAL A 137 0.94 10.11 5.84
N ARG A 138 1.94 10.85 6.33
CA ARG A 138 1.84 11.61 7.58
C ARG A 138 0.73 12.66 7.52
N ARG A 139 0.56 13.35 6.38
CA ARG A 139 -0.51 14.33 6.18
C ARG A 139 -1.88 13.67 6.18
N ALA A 140 -2.02 12.54 5.49
CA ALA A 140 -3.26 11.77 5.43
C ALA A 140 -3.69 11.27 6.82
N VAL A 141 -2.75 10.68 7.58
CA VAL A 141 -3.00 10.22 8.96
C VAL A 141 -3.41 11.39 9.85
N LYS A 142 -2.69 12.53 9.80
CA LYS A 142 -3.08 13.72 10.57
C LYS A 142 -4.46 14.25 10.19
N SER A 143 -4.80 14.27 8.90
CA SER A 143 -6.11 14.72 8.41
C SER A 143 -7.24 13.83 8.93
N LEU A 144 -7.05 12.52 8.90
CA LEU A 144 -7.98 11.53 9.45
C LEU A 144 -8.27 11.79 10.93
N PHE A 145 -7.24 12.10 11.72
CA PHE A 145 -7.41 12.37 13.15
C PHE A 145 -8.10 13.72 13.43
N LYS A 146 -7.86 14.74 12.61
CA LYS A 146 -8.59 16.03 12.72
C LYS A 146 -10.09 15.87 12.50
N SER A 147 -10.52 14.96 11.65
CA SER A 147 -11.92 14.68 11.37
C SER A 147 -12.47 13.46 12.11
N PHE A 148 -11.71 12.86 13.04
CA PHE A 148 -12.05 11.59 13.67
C PHE A 148 -13.42 11.61 14.37
N HIS A 149 -13.72 12.72 15.06
CA HIS A 149 -15.01 12.94 15.72
C HIS A 149 -16.15 13.27 14.76
N ALA A 150 -15.85 13.70 13.52
CA ALA A 150 -16.83 13.92 12.46
C ALA A 150 -17.14 12.64 11.66
N ILE A 151 -16.30 11.60 11.76
CA ILE A 151 -16.58 10.28 11.17
C ILE A 151 -17.79 9.67 11.88
N GLU A 152 -18.72 9.13 11.10
CA GLU A 152 -19.85 8.34 11.57
C GLU A 152 -19.41 7.27 12.59
N ALA A 153 -20.13 7.14 13.72
CA ALA A 153 -19.74 6.28 14.83
C ALA A 153 -19.47 4.83 14.42
N GLY A 154 -20.26 4.28 13.48
CA GLY A 154 -20.05 2.92 12.94
C GLY A 154 -18.68 2.75 12.28
N LYS A 155 -18.30 3.70 11.42
CA LYS A 155 -17.00 3.69 10.72
C LYS A 155 -15.83 3.94 11.67
N ARG A 156 -16.01 4.85 12.64
CA ARG A 156 -15.01 5.11 13.69
C ARG A 156 -14.72 3.85 14.50
N ASN A 157 -15.77 3.14 14.92
CA ASN A 157 -15.65 1.91 15.68
C ASN A 157 -15.05 0.77 14.85
N ALA A 158 -15.40 0.67 13.56
CA ALA A 158 -14.78 -0.28 12.65
C ALA A 158 -13.27 -0.04 12.50
N LEU A 159 -12.86 1.23 12.38
CA LEU A 159 -11.45 1.61 12.32
C LEU A 159 -10.73 1.21 13.61
N LEU A 160 -11.25 1.60 14.78
CA LEU A 160 -10.64 1.24 16.06
C LEU A 160 -10.49 -0.28 16.24
N ARG A 161 -11.51 -1.06 15.90
CA ARG A 161 -11.45 -2.53 15.95
C ARG A 161 -10.42 -3.15 15.01
N GLY A 162 -10.11 -2.50 13.89
CA GLY A 162 -9.07 -2.96 12.98
C GLY A 162 -7.66 -2.87 13.57
N TYR A 163 -7.44 -1.97 14.53
CA TYR A 163 -6.12 -1.68 15.07
C TYR A 163 -5.95 -1.99 16.57
N ILE A 164 -7.03 -1.95 17.35
CA ILE A 164 -7.03 -2.14 18.80
C ILE A 164 -7.67 -3.50 19.11
N GLN A 165 -6.90 -4.39 19.74
CA GLN A 165 -7.39 -5.67 20.23
C GLN A 165 -8.08 -5.51 21.58
N SER A 166 -7.46 -4.79 22.50
CA SER A 166 -8.00 -4.56 23.85
C SER A 166 -7.45 -3.28 24.46
N ILE A 167 -8.25 -2.70 25.35
CA ILE A 167 -7.87 -1.52 26.14
C ILE A 167 -7.90 -1.96 27.59
N HIS A 168 -6.77 -1.84 28.28
CA HIS A 168 -6.65 -2.16 29.69
C HIS A 168 -6.67 -0.86 30.50
N ILE A 169 -7.65 -0.77 31.40
CA ILE A 169 -7.79 0.34 32.35
C ILE A 169 -7.20 -0.12 33.68
N PRO A 170 -6.29 0.66 34.29
CA PRO A 170 -5.66 0.27 35.54
C PRO A 170 -6.67 0.20 36.71
N PRO A 171 -6.39 -0.59 37.76
CA PRO A 171 -7.31 -0.78 38.89
C PRO A 171 -7.64 0.50 39.67
N ASP A 172 -6.72 1.46 39.69
CA ASP A 172 -6.90 2.78 40.31
C ASP A 172 -7.84 3.70 39.51
N ARG A 173 -8.21 3.29 38.28
CA ARG A 173 -9.03 4.03 37.32
C ARG A 173 -8.37 5.32 36.85
N ASP A 174 -7.04 5.40 36.95
CA ASP A 174 -6.29 6.48 36.33
C ASP A 174 -6.33 6.34 34.81
N VAL A 175 -7.01 7.29 34.18
CA VAL A 175 -7.16 7.36 32.72
C VAL A 175 -5.78 7.47 32.06
N THR A 176 -4.81 8.13 32.69
CA THR A 176 -3.45 8.27 32.15
C THR A 176 -2.66 6.95 32.16
N GLY A 177 -3.10 5.96 32.94
CA GLY A 177 -2.50 4.63 32.96
C GLY A 177 -3.06 3.67 31.91
N ILE A 178 -3.97 4.11 31.02
CA ILE A 178 -4.58 3.23 30.00
C ILE A 178 -3.53 2.62 29.08
N GLN A 179 -3.59 1.30 28.92
CA GLN A 179 -2.73 0.54 28.01
C GLN A 179 -3.54 0.04 26.82
N ILE A 180 -3.06 0.33 25.61
CA ILE A 180 -3.68 -0.11 24.36
C ILE A 180 -2.88 -1.30 23.83
N GLN A 181 -3.55 -2.44 23.66
CA GLN A 181 -2.99 -3.58 22.96
C GLN A 181 -3.41 -3.54 21.50
N GLY A 182 -2.42 -3.40 20.60
CA GLY A 182 -2.64 -3.44 19.17
C GLY A 182 -3.04 -4.83 18.67
N ALA A 183 -3.86 -4.86 17.61
CA ALA A 183 -4.17 -6.08 16.88
C ALA A 183 -2.91 -6.70 16.25
N ALA A 184 -2.94 -8.00 15.93
CA ALA A 184 -1.80 -8.72 15.36
C ALA A 184 -1.21 -8.05 14.10
N ALA A 185 -2.05 -7.32 13.35
CA ALA A 185 -1.65 -6.52 12.19
C ALA A 185 -0.61 -5.41 12.52
N ILE A 186 -0.56 -4.94 13.77
CA ILE A 186 0.41 -3.94 14.26
C ILE A 186 1.57 -4.59 15.05
N LYS A 187 1.38 -5.78 15.64
CA LYS A 187 2.47 -6.51 16.31
C LYS A 187 3.62 -6.85 15.36
N GLN A 188 3.33 -7.08 14.08
CA GLN A 188 4.35 -7.25 13.04
C GLN A 188 5.09 -5.95 12.66
N LEU A 189 4.64 -4.80 13.17
CA LEU A 189 5.21 -3.46 12.94
C LEU A 189 6.05 -2.99 14.15
N THR A 190 6.16 -3.83 15.18
CA THR A 190 6.92 -3.55 16.41
C THR A 190 7.82 -4.75 16.68
N ILE A 191 9.02 -4.73 16.11
CA ILE A 191 10.21 -5.43 16.61
C ILE A 191 11.30 -4.38 16.75
#